data_AF-A0A6P2SPD7-F1
#
_entry.id   AF-A0A6P2SPD7-F1
#
_cell.length_a   1.000
_cell.length_b   1.000
_cell.length_c   1.000
_cell.angle_alpha   90.00
_cell.angle_beta   90.00
_cell.angle_gamma   90.00
#
_symmetry.space_group_name_H-M   'P 1'
#
loop_
_entity.id
_entity.type
_entity.pdbx_description
1 polymer ?
#
loop_
_entity_poly.entity_id
_entity_poly.type
_entity_poly.pdbx_seq_one_letter_code
_entity_poly.pdbx_strand_id
1 'polypeptide(L)' 'MTVLQQTMSARAVQLRVDAEAQRYGELIRDQTWSLEHAHYVLTHADQEKLDLFAVAGLAMAIAWYQCSDS' A
#
# COMPACT_ATOMS: atom_id res chain seq x y z
N MET A 1 -2.76 26.69 -22.61
CA MET A 1 -3.17 25.57 -21.75
C MET A 1 -2.22 25.53 -20.57
N THR A 2 -2.64 26.08 -19.43
CA THR A 2 -1.82 26.08 -18.21
C THR A 2 -1.98 24.72 -17.56
N VAL A 3 -0.95 23.88 -17.62
CA VAL A 3 -0.91 22.64 -16.84
C VAL A 3 -0.81 23.06 -15.38
N LEU A 4 -1.93 23.03 -14.67
CA LEU A 4 -1.97 23.14 -13.21
C LEU A 4 -1.24 21.90 -12.68
N GLN A 5 0.05 22.03 -12.43
CA GLN A 5 0.84 21.05 -11.71
C GLN A 5 0.25 21.00 -10.30
N GLN A 6 -0.61 20.02 -10.04
CA GLN A 6 -1.19 19.78 -8.73
C GLN A 6 -0.07 19.31 -7.80
N THR A 7 0.58 20.26 -7.12
CA THR A 7 1.58 19.96 -6.11
C THR A 7 0.85 19.36 -4.91
N MET A 8 0.66 18.03 -4.88
CA MET A 8 0.34 17.35 -3.63
C MET A 8 1.50 17.57 -2.66
N SER A 9 1.20 18.04 -1.46
CA SER A 9 2.22 18.12 -0.41
C SER A 9 2.68 16.71 -0.06
N ALA A 10 3.95 16.56 0.33
CA ALA A 10 4.49 15.28 0.78
C ALA A 10 3.64 14.68 1.93
N ARG A 11 3.05 15.54 2.77
CA ARG A 11 2.12 15.14 3.83
C ARG A 11 0.83 14.53 3.28
N ALA A 12 0.25 15.09 2.23
CA ALA A 12 -0.96 14.55 1.61
C ALA A 12 -0.67 13.18 0.94
N VAL A 13 0.51 13.03 0.33
CA VAL A 13 0.97 11.74 -0.21
C VAL A 13 1.08 10.71 0.90
N GLN A 14 1.76 11.06 2.01
CA GLN A 14 1.96 10.15 3.12
C GLN A 14 0.63 9.69 3.73
N LEU A 15 -0.33 10.61 3.95
CA LEU A 15 -1.65 10.26 4.49
C LEU A 15 -2.40 9.23 3.63
N ARG A 16 -2.24 9.30 2.30
CA ARG A 16 -2.85 8.32 1.39
C ARG A 16 -2.15 6.97 1.45
N VAL A 17 -0.82 6.96 1.52
CA VAL A 17 -0.04 5.73 1.68
C VAL A 17 -0.38 5.05 3.00
N ASP A 18 -0.45 5.81 4.09
CA ASP A 18 -0.78 5.30 5.43
C ASP A 18 -2.20 4.69 5.47
N ALA A 19 -3.16 5.32 4.78
CA ALA A 19 -4.52 4.79 4.68
C ALA A 19 -4.57 3.43 3.96
N GLU A 20 -3.85 3.29 2.84
CA GLU A 20 -3.73 2.01 2.13
C GLU A 20 -2.95 0.97 2.96
N ALA A 21 -1.88 1.38 3.63
CA ALA A 21 -1.10 0.53 4.52
C ALA A 21 -1.95 -0.02 5.67
N GLN A 22 -2.80 0.82 6.27
CA GLN A 22 -3.73 0.37 7.28
C GLN A 22 -4.72 -0.67 6.72
N ARG A 23 -5.32 -0.40 5.55
CA ARG A 23 -6.27 -1.31 4.91
C ARG A 23 -5.67 -2.69 4.64
N TYR A 24 -4.48 -2.74 4.02
CA TYR A 24 -3.81 -4.01 3.76
C TYR A 24 -3.28 -4.67 5.04
N GLY A 25 -2.84 -3.87 6.00
CA GLY A 25 -2.38 -4.37 7.29
C GLY A 25 -3.48 -5.03 8.11
N GLU A 26 -4.73 -4.58 7.97
CA GLU A 26 -5.92 -5.25 8.53
C GLU A 26 -6.16 -6.59 7.83
N LEU A 27 -6.13 -6.63 6.48
CA LEU A 27 -6.30 -7.87 5.72
C LEU A 27 -5.27 -8.96 6.09
N ILE A 28 -4.02 -8.56 6.32
CA ILE A 28 -2.94 -9.48 6.72
C ILE A 28 -3.12 -9.91 8.19
N ARG A 29 -3.38 -8.99 9.12
CA ARG A 29 -3.56 -9.32 10.55
C ARG A 29 -4.76 -10.22 10.80
N ASP A 30 -5.87 -9.97 10.11
CA ASP A 30 -7.10 -10.76 10.24
C ASP A 30 -7.00 -12.09 9.49
N GLN A 31 -5.82 -12.43 8.94
CA GLN A 31 -5.54 -13.65 8.16
C GLN A 31 -6.47 -13.83 6.96
N THR A 32 -7.11 -12.74 6.53
CA THR A 32 -7.89 -12.72 5.28
C THR A 32 -6.94 -12.87 4.09
N TRP A 33 -5.77 -12.25 4.17
CA TRP A 33 -4.66 -12.44 3.25
C TRP A 33 -3.49 -13.14 3.95
N SER A 34 -2.96 -14.18 3.33
CA SER A 34 -1.64 -14.69 3.70
C SER A 34 -0.55 -13.72 3.25
N LEU A 35 0.61 -13.75 3.91
CA LEU A 35 1.79 -12.99 3.46
C LEU A 35 2.20 -13.36 2.03
N GLU A 36 2.07 -14.63 1.65
CA GLU A 36 2.36 -15.09 0.29
C GLU A 36 1.42 -14.43 -0.73
N HIS A 37 0.12 -14.36 -0.43
CA HIS A 37 -0.84 -13.67 -1.28
C HIS A 37 -0.55 -12.17 -1.38
N ALA A 38 -0.21 -11.53 -0.26
CA ALA A 38 0.16 -10.11 -0.25
C ALA A 38 1.41 -9.83 -1.12
N HIS A 39 2.42 -10.70 -1.06
CA HIS A 39 3.59 -10.62 -1.94
C HIS A 39 3.26 -10.88 -3.42
N TYR A 40 2.37 -11.84 -3.70
CA TYR A 40 1.89 -12.10 -5.06
C TYR A 40 1.23 -10.85 -5.65
N VAL A 41 0.28 -10.24 -4.93
CA VAL A 41 -0.44 -9.03 -5.34
C VAL A 41 0.54 -7.88 -5.59
N LEU A 42 1.54 -7.69 -4.72
CA LEU A 42 2.55 -6.65 -4.89
C LEU A 42 3.40 -6.86 -6.16
N THR A 43 3.75 -8.11 -6.46
CA THR A 43 4.56 -8.48 -7.64
C THR A 43 3.77 -8.35 -8.94
N HIS A 44 2.45 -8.51 -8.89
CA HIS A 44 1.53 -8.45 -10.03
C HIS A 44 0.58 -7.25 -9.92
N ALA A 45 1.06 -6.14 -9.37
CA ALA A 45 0.26 -4.94 -9.10
C ALA A 45 -0.43 -4.37 -10.36
N ASP A 46 0.16 -4.59 -11.54
CA ASP A 46 -0.41 -4.20 -12.83
C ASP A 46 -1.65 -5.02 -13.19
N GLN A 47 -1.62 -6.33 -12.94
CA GLN A 47 -2.75 -7.25 -13.17
C GLN A 47 -3.89 -6.97 -12.18
N GLU A 48 -3.52 -6.65 -10.94
CA GLU A 48 -4.44 -6.30 -9.85
C GLU A 48 -4.96 -4.85 -9.94
N LYS A 49 -4.51 -4.09 -10.96
CA LYS A 49 -4.93 -2.70 -11.25
C LYS A 49 -4.72 -1.77 -10.05
N LEU A 50 -3.64 -1.99 -9.29
CA LEU A 50 -3.31 -1.15 -8.14
C LEU A 50 -2.70 0.18 -8.62
N ASP A 51 -3.15 1.26 -8.00
CA ASP A 51 -2.48 2.56 -8.18
C ASP A 51 -1.21 2.65 -7.33
N LEU A 52 -0.40 3.70 -7.56
CA LEU A 52 0.88 3.88 -6.87
C LEU A 52 0.72 3.98 -5.34
N PHE A 53 -0.39 4.54 -4.83
CA PHE A 53 -0.62 4.66 -3.39
C PHE A 53 -0.99 3.32 -2.79
N ALA A 54 -1.78 2.51 -3.50
CA ALA A 54 -2.11 1.15 -3.09
C ALA A 54 -0.85 0.26 -3.07
N VAL A 55 0.03 0.36 -4.07
CA VAL A 55 1.31 -0.36 -4.10
C VAL A 55 2.20 0.03 -2.92
N ALA A 56 2.36 1.34 -2.68
CA ALA A 56 3.17 1.83 -1.56
C ALA A 56 2.60 1.41 -0.21
N GLY A 57 1.27 1.48 -0.05
CA GLY A 57 0.58 1.04 1.15
C GLY A 57 0.72 -0.45 1.40
N LEU A 58 0.52 -1.29 0.38
CA LEU A 58 0.69 -2.75 0.49
C LEU A 58 2.12 -3.13 0.88
N ALA A 59 3.13 -2.53 0.24
CA ALA A 59 4.53 -2.76 0.59
C ALA A 59 4.82 -2.38 2.06
N MET A 60 4.28 -1.24 2.51
CA MET A 60 4.42 -0.79 3.89
C MET A 60 3.73 -1.73 4.90
N ALA A 61 2.52 -2.18 4.58
CA ALA A 61 1.77 -3.12 5.42
C ALA A 61 2.51 -4.44 5.62
N ILE A 62 3.07 -5.00 4.55
CA ILE A 62 3.89 -6.22 4.59
C ILE A 62 5.12 -6.01 5.49
N ALA A 63 5.84 -4.89 5.30
CA ALA A 63 7.02 -4.58 6.11
C ALA A 63 6.68 -4.41 7.59
N TRP A 64 5.60 -3.69 7.92
CA TRP A 64 5.14 -3.54 9.30
C TRP A 64 4.80 -4.87 9.96
N TYR A 65 4.07 -5.74 9.25
CA TYR A 65 3.72 -7.06 9.75
C TYR A 65 4.98 -7.88 10.07
N GLN A 66 5.93 -7.94 9.14
CA GLN A 66 7.19 -8.67 9.32
C GLN A 66 8.06 -8.10 10.46
N CYS A 67 8.09 -6.77 10.63
CA CYS A 67 8.81 -6.14 11.75
C CYS A 67 8.10 -6.30 13.11
N SER A 68 6.78 -6.51 13.13
CA SER A 68 6.01 -6.66 14.37
C SER A 68 6.01 -8.11 14.90
N ASP A 69 6.15 -9.09 14.01
CA ASP A 69 6.28 -10.52 14.33
C ASP A 69 7.75 -10.96 14.62
N SER A 70 8.71 -10.02 14.60
CA SER A 70 10.13 -10.23 14.95
C SER A 70 10.44 -9.79 16.38
#